data_AF-A0A9P7I1M0-F1
#
_entry.id   AF-A0A9P7I1M0-F1
#
_cell.length_a   1.000
_cell.length_b   1.000
_cell.length_c   1.000
_cell.angle_alpha   90.00
_cell.angle_beta   90.00
_cell.angle_gamma   90.00
#
_symmetry.space_group_name_H-M   'P 1'
#
loop_
_entity.id
_entity.type
_entity.pdbx_description
1 polymer ?
#
loop_
_entity_poly.entity_id
_entity_poly.type
_entity_poly.pdbx_seq_one_letter_code
_entity_poly.pdbx_strand_id
1 'polypeptide(L)'
;MSTPDSTATEWDPLGPNSPLAEALLILRPKNAAAKFAFSNVVNFLQEQDYNADNTARCHYAKHIWYSDELTTDSAVTHLVHSNAYASSSSPSSSSKERMPSPVPIWTGFYLIDPKVKPLLPSRGWAVGRLSSKSLTLEKPVVDLLLTTSRRNRVARRHACLTFAQETRMACVKVEPRAAATVNNYTIPSSHGGNTAVCAKAENSIAFEDLSYTLEYTNYCRTTEGRQTLEVFLADIYGDDQPTEDALSATPTPNVTTQTIGSYTITGANLIGMGTYGRVKPATGPQGNVVVIKSMVPTRGNLEFVRSKVYMVRSLSRMLEREHQKNVLTCIDVMHMEGKVDEFHLVLEPFV
;
A
#
# COMPACT_ATOMS: atom_id res chain seq x y z
N MET A 1 -9.07 -33.16 -36.94
CA MET A 1 -8.32 -32.66 -35.77
C MET A 1 -8.16 -31.17 -35.96
N SER A 2 -9.02 -30.38 -35.31
CA SER A 2 -8.99 -28.93 -35.43
C SER A 2 -8.07 -28.40 -34.34
N THR A 3 -6.96 -27.80 -34.75
CA THR A 3 -6.09 -26.98 -33.89
C THR A 3 -6.93 -25.85 -33.28
N PRO A 4 -6.87 -25.61 -31.96
CA PRO A 4 -7.53 -24.44 -31.40
C PRO A 4 -6.78 -23.17 -31.83
N ASP A 5 -7.52 -22.19 -32.32
CA ASP A 5 -7.00 -20.87 -32.68
C ASP A 5 -6.42 -20.18 -31.43
N SER A 6 -5.11 -20.00 -31.42
CA SER A 6 -4.34 -19.35 -30.35
C SER A 6 -4.35 -17.82 -30.49
N THR A 7 -5.53 -17.22 -30.69
CA THR A 7 -5.70 -15.75 -30.82
C THR A 7 -6.65 -15.14 -29.80
N ALA A 8 -6.90 -15.81 -28.67
CA ALA A 8 -7.40 -15.12 -27.49
C ALA A 8 -6.26 -14.22 -26.96
N THR A 9 -6.30 -12.95 -27.36
CA THR A 9 -5.46 -11.92 -26.74
C THR A 9 -5.93 -11.86 -25.29
N GLU A 10 -5.11 -12.33 -24.35
CA GLU A 10 -5.39 -12.23 -22.91
C GLU A 10 -5.72 -10.77 -22.61
N TRP A 11 -7.00 -10.50 -22.33
CA TRP A 11 -7.48 -9.14 -22.14
C TRP A 11 -6.84 -8.58 -20.87
N ASP A 12 -5.90 -7.65 -21.04
CA ASP A 12 -5.30 -6.94 -19.91
C ASP A 12 -6.27 -5.86 -19.42
N PRO A 13 -6.88 -6.01 -18.23
CA PRO A 13 -7.79 -5.01 -17.69
C PRO A 13 -7.09 -3.68 -17.38
N LEU A 14 -5.77 -3.60 -17.40
CA LEU A 14 -5.00 -2.35 -17.26
C LEU A 14 -4.29 -1.95 -18.57
N GLY A 15 -4.58 -2.66 -19.67
CA GLY A 15 -4.05 -2.35 -20.98
C GLY A 15 -4.54 -0.99 -21.51
N PRO A 16 -3.86 -0.40 -22.51
CA PRO A 16 -4.12 0.98 -22.96
C PRO A 16 -5.53 1.23 -23.50
N ASN A 17 -6.25 0.18 -23.90
CA ASN A 17 -7.63 0.28 -24.42
C ASN A 17 -8.68 -0.05 -23.35
N SER A 18 -8.28 -0.32 -22.11
CA SER A 18 -9.18 -0.64 -21.02
C SER A 18 -9.78 0.63 -20.40
N PRO A 19 -11.05 0.64 -20.01
CA PRO A 19 -11.62 1.72 -19.20
C PRO A 19 -10.92 1.91 -17.85
N LEU A 20 -10.10 0.94 -17.41
CA LEU A 20 -9.38 0.99 -16.14
C LEU A 20 -7.90 1.35 -16.30
N ALA A 21 -7.47 1.65 -17.54
CA ALA A 21 -6.09 2.01 -17.86
C ALA A 21 -5.58 3.21 -17.06
N GLU A 22 -6.49 4.06 -16.59
CA GLU A 22 -6.19 5.34 -15.96
C GLU A 22 -6.20 5.30 -14.42
N ALA A 23 -6.42 4.13 -13.82
CA ALA A 23 -6.29 3.99 -12.38
C ALA A 23 -4.84 4.26 -11.96
N LEU A 24 -4.63 5.03 -10.90
CA LEU A 24 -3.28 5.32 -10.39
C LEU A 24 -2.72 4.15 -9.58
N LEU A 25 -3.58 3.52 -8.78
CA LEU A 25 -3.22 2.36 -7.96
C LEU A 25 -4.27 1.28 -8.08
N ILE A 26 -3.82 0.05 -7.85
CA ILE A 26 -4.71 -1.09 -7.64
C ILE A 26 -4.42 -1.73 -6.28
N LEU A 27 -5.46 -2.26 -5.63
CA LEU A 27 -5.36 -3.02 -4.40
C LEU A 27 -5.87 -4.45 -4.65
N ARG A 28 -4.94 -5.41 -4.73
CA ARG A 28 -5.20 -6.79 -5.11
C ARG A 28 -5.27 -7.72 -3.89
N PRO A 29 -6.30 -8.56 -3.73
CA PRO A 29 -6.35 -9.54 -2.65
C PRO A 29 -5.20 -10.55 -2.74
N LYS A 30 -4.45 -10.74 -1.64
CA LYS A 30 -3.23 -11.56 -1.62
C LYS A 30 -3.43 -12.89 -0.90
N ASN A 31 -3.90 -12.86 0.35
CA ASN A 31 -4.08 -14.07 1.14
C ASN A 31 -5.47 -14.70 0.92
N ALA A 32 -5.65 -15.96 1.35
CA ALA A 32 -6.89 -16.70 1.18
C ALA A 32 -8.11 -15.97 1.79
N ALA A 33 -7.94 -15.33 2.95
CA ALA A 33 -9.01 -14.57 3.60
C ALA A 33 -9.45 -13.36 2.76
N ALA A 34 -8.51 -12.58 2.22
CA ALA A 34 -8.82 -11.44 1.36
C ALA A 34 -9.45 -11.88 0.03
N LYS A 35 -8.95 -12.96 -0.60
CA LYS A 35 -9.52 -13.50 -1.85
C LYS A 35 -10.97 -13.95 -1.65
N PHE A 36 -11.25 -14.67 -0.56
CA PHE A 36 -12.61 -15.09 -0.23
C PHE A 36 -13.52 -13.91 0.13
N ALA A 37 -13.02 -12.95 0.92
CA ALA A 37 -13.76 -11.73 1.26
C ALA A 37 -14.11 -10.90 0.03
N PHE A 38 -13.16 -10.72 -0.89
CA PHE A 38 -13.36 -10.08 -2.19
C PHE A 38 -14.46 -10.79 -2.99
N SER A 39 -14.40 -12.11 -3.11
CA SER A 39 -15.42 -12.88 -3.83
C SER A 39 -16.83 -12.71 -3.22
N ASN A 40 -16.94 -12.61 -1.90
CA ASN A 40 -18.22 -12.35 -1.23
C ASN A 40 -18.73 -10.92 -1.50
N VAL A 41 -17.83 -9.95 -1.66
CA VAL A 41 -18.19 -8.59 -2.05
C VAL A 41 -18.72 -8.58 -3.49
N VAL A 42 -18.08 -9.30 -4.42
CA VAL A 42 -18.56 -9.42 -5.81
C VAL A 42 -19.95 -10.06 -5.85
N ASN A 43 -20.17 -11.17 -5.13
CA ASN A 43 -21.50 -11.79 -5.02
C ASN A 43 -22.55 -10.78 -4.49
N PHE A 44 -22.20 -10.03 -3.44
CA PHE A 44 -23.07 -8.99 -2.88
C PHE A 44 -23.43 -7.88 -3.88
N LEU A 45 -22.52 -7.53 -4.80
CA LEU A 45 -22.78 -6.54 -5.85
C LEU A 45 -23.67 -7.11 -6.96
N GLN A 46 -23.51 -8.38 -7.29
CA GLN A 46 -24.32 -9.09 -8.29
C GLN A 46 -25.77 -9.34 -7.84
N GLU A 47 -26.05 -9.32 -6.53
CA GLU A 47 -27.41 -9.39 -5.97
C GLU A 47 -28.30 -8.16 -6.27
N GLN A 48 -27.85 -7.17 -7.07
CA GLN A 48 -28.71 -6.05 -7.47
C GLN A 48 -29.80 -6.44 -8.47
N ASP A 49 -31.03 -6.03 -8.17
CA ASP A 49 -32.10 -5.93 -9.17
C ASP A 49 -31.84 -4.77 -10.14
N TYR A 50 -32.16 -5.00 -11.42
CA TYR A 50 -31.89 -4.15 -12.59
C TYR A 50 -32.38 -2.69 -12.54
N ASN A 51 -33.11 -2.26 -11.50
CA ASN A 51 -33.86 -1.00 -11.49
C ASN A 51 -33.50 0.00 -10.36
N ALA A 52 -32.41 -0.22 -9.61
CA ALA A 52 -32.03 0.66 -8.49
C ALA A 52 -30.77 1.49 -8.81
N ASP A 53 -30.94 2.55 -9.60
CA ASP A 53 -29.87 3.41 -10.15
C ASP A 53 -29.11 4.28 -9.12
N ASN A 54 -29.37 4.14 -7.81
CA ASN A 54 -28.73 5.01 -6.81
C ASN A 54 -28.49 4.36 -5.45
N THR A 55 -28.01 3.12 -5.45
CA THR A 55 -27.74 2.38 -4.20
C THR A 55 -26.27 2.46 -3.79
N ALA A 56 -25.99 2.17 -2.51
CA ALA A 56 -24.64 1.93 -2.00
C ALA A 56 -23.85 0.91 -2.85
N ARG A 57 -24.52 -0.06 -3.49
CA ARG A 57 -23.87 -1.04 -4.36
C ARG A 57 -23.32 -0.41 -5.63
N CYS A 58 -24.08 0.51 -6.26
CA CYS A 58 -23.59 1.27 -7.41
C CYS A 58 -22.34 2.09 -7.07
N HIS A 59 -22.21 2.59 -5.83
CA HIS A 59 -20.98 3.24 -5.38
C HIS A 59 -19.80 2.27 -5.32
N TYR A 60 -19.97 1.13 -4.63
CA TYR A 60 -18.92 0.12 -4.50
C TYR A 60 -18.48 -0.45 -5.85
N ALA A 61 -19.41 -0.63 -6.79
CA ALA A 61 -19.15 -1.15 -8.12
C ALA A 61 -18.19 -0.27 -8.95
N LYS A 62 -18.15 1.05 -8.70
CA LYS A 62 -17.23 1.97 -9.39
C LYS A 62 -15.75 1.75 -9.03
N HIS A 63 -15.49 1.10 -7.91
CA HIS A 63 -14.13 0.96 -7.35
C HIS A 63 -13.59 -0.47 -7.43
N ILE A 64 -14.25 -1.36 -8.17
CA ILE A 64 -13.88 -2.77 -8.23
C ILE A 64 -13.90 -3.25 -9.68
N TRP A 65 -12.91 -4.05 -10.03
CA TRP A 65 -12.94 -4.87 -11.23
C TRP A 65 -12.79 -6.32 -10.82
N TYR A 66 -13.54 -7.21 -11.47
CA TYR A 66 -13.44 -8.64 -11.29
C TYR A 66 -13.51 -9.35 -12.64
N SER A 67 -12.83 -10.49 -12.74
CA SER A 67 -12.85 -11.35 -13.94
C SER A 67 -14.25 -11.92 -14.17
N ASP A 68 -14.63 -12.12 -15.43
CA ASP A 68 -15.88 -12.78 -15.81
C ASP A 68 -15.88 -14.28 -15.51
N GLU A 69 -14.71 -14.85 -15.20
CA GLU A 69 -14.55 -16.27 -14.91
C GLU A 69 -14.28 -16.53 -13.41
N LEU A 70 -15.00 -17.51 -12.87
CA LEU A 70 -14.74 -18.08 -11.56
C LEU A 70 -13.52 -18.98 -11.62
N THR A 71 -12.61 -18.82 -10.65
CA THR A 71 -11.44 -19.68 -10.51
C THR A 71 -11.45 -20.40 -9.16
N THR A 72 -10.52 -21.33 -8.95
CA THR A 72 -10.39 -22.03 -7.67
C THR A 72 -9.01 -21.78 -7.08
N ASP A 73 -8.97 -21.61 -5.76
CA ASP A 73 -7.73 -21.44 -5.00
C ASP A 73 -7.71 -22.46 -3.87
N SER A 74 -6.64 -23.25 -3.78
CA SER A 74 -6.53 -24.33 -2.80
C SER A 74 -6.48 -23.80 -1.38
N ALA A 75 -5.81 -22.67 -1.13
CA ALA A 75 -5.72 -22.05 0.18
C ALA A 75 -7.07 -21.48 0.62
N VAL A 76 -7.85 -20.93 -0.32
CA VAL A 76 -9.24 -20.51 -0.05
C VAL A 76 -10.12 -21.70 0.26
N THR A 77 -10.01 -22.77 -0.53
CA THR A 77 -10.75 -24.01 -0.29
C THR A 77 -10.46 -24.55 1.12
N HIS A 78 -9.18 -24.65 1.50
CA HIS A 78 -8.79 -25.08 2.84
C HIS A 78 -9.35 -24.15 3.94
N LEU A 79 -9.32 -22.83 3.74
CA LEU A 79 -9.85 -21.85 4.71
C LEU A 79 -11.37 -21.99 4.91
N VAL A 80 -12.13 -22.17 3.83
CA VAL A 80 -13.59 -22.28 3.90
C VAL A 80 -13.99 -23.56 4.62
N HIS A 81 -13.37 -24.68 4.25
CA HIS A 81 -13.65 -25.97 4.88
C HIS A 81 -13.21 -26.00 6.35
N SER A 82 -12.02 -25.48 6.69
CA SER A 82 -11.57 -25.44 8.10
C SER A 82 -12.51 -24.63 9.00
N ASN A 83 -13.04 -23.50 8.49
CA ASN A 83 -14.04 -22.71 9.20
C ASN A 83 -15.39 -23.42 9.35
N ALA A 84 -15.78 -24.25 8.36
CA ALA A 84 -16.99 -25.07 8.45
C ALA A 84 -16.85 -26.17 9.50
N TYR A 85 -15.71 -26.86 9.54
CA TYR A 85 -15.42 -27.89 10.55
C TYR A 85 -15.34 -27.31 11.97
N ALA A 86 -14.73 -26.13 12.14
CA ALA A 86 -14.68 -25.45 13.45
C ALA A 86 -16.08 -24.99 13.95
N SER A 87 -17.03 -24.79 13.04
CA SER A 87 -18.41 -24.41 13.36
C SER A 87 -19.33 -25.63 13.62
N SER A 88 -18.84 -26.85 13.37
CA SER A 88 -19.58 -28.11 13.52
C SER A 88 -19.29 -28.75 14.88
N SER A 89 -20.08 -28.43 15.90
CA SER A 89 -19.97 -28.95 17.28
C SER A 89 -20.59 -30.35 17.47
N SER A 90 -20.54 -31.24 16.48
CA SER A 90 -21.11 -32.60 16.59
C SER A 90 -20.05 -33.68 16.34
N PRO A 91 -19.67 -34.47 17.35
CA PRO A 91 -18.73 -35.57 17.18
C PRO A 91 -19.52 -36.82 16.77
N SER A 92 -19.66 -37.10 15.47
CA SER A 92 -20.19 -38.40 15.03
C SER A 92 -19.84 -38.77 13.59
N SER A 93 -19.18 -39.92 13.50
CA SER A 93 -19.16 -40.91 12.41
C SER A 93 -18.28 -40.64 11.18
N SER A 94 -17.21 -41.44 11.11
CA SER A 94 -16.60 -42.03 9.92
C SER A 94 -16.93 -41.38 8.57
N SER A 95 -16.01 -40.60 8.03
CA SER A 95 -15.90 -40.51 6.58
C SER A 95 -14.45 -40.37 6.20
N LYS A 96 -13.97 -41.33 5.39
CA LYS A 96 -12.75 -41.30 4.58
C LYS A 96 -12.34 -39.87 4.26
N GLU A 97 -11.04 -39.57 4.33
CA GLU A 97 -10.41 -38.32 3.86
C GLU A 97 -11.02 -37.87 2.52
N ARG A 98 -12.13 -37.13 2.59
CA ARG A 98 -12.74 -36.52 1.41
C ARG A 98 -11.96 -35.26 1.23
N MET A 99 -11.13 -35.23 0.19
CA MET A 99 -10.50 -34.01 -0.25
C MET A 99 -11.56 -32.91 -0.32
N PRO A 100 -11.34 -31.74 0.31
CA PRO A 100 -12.31 -30.68 0.33
C PRO A 100 -12.69 -30.29 -1.09
N SER A 101 -13.99 -30.18 -1.37
CA SER A 101 -14.48 -29.77 -2.69
C SER A 101 -13.96 -28.37 -3.02
N PRO A 102 -13.43 -28.13 -4.24
CA PRO A 102 -12.94 -26.81 -4.65
C PRO A 102 -13.99 -25.73 -4.46
N VAL A 103 -13.60 -24.60 -3.90
CA VAL A 103 -14.47 -23.44 -3.73
C VAL A 103 -14.25 -22.47 -4.90
N PRO A 104 -15.25 -22.24 -5.77
CA PRO A 104 -15.14 -21.25 -6.82
C PRO A 104 -15.17 -19.84 -6.21
N ILE A 105 -14.31 -18.97 -6.70
CA ILE A 105 -14.19 -17.58 -6.26
C ILE A 105 -14.04 -16.63 -7.45
N TRP A 106 -14.58 -15.42 -7.27
CA TRP A 106 -14.26 -14.29 -8.14
C TRP A 106 -12.85 -13.78 -7.84
N THR A 107 -12.14 -13.36 -8.89
CA THR A 107 -10.82 -12.75 -8.79
C THR A 107 -10.84 -11.35 -9.38
N GLY A 108 -9.95 -10.47 -8.92
CA GLY A 108 -9.97 -9.07 -9.31
C GLY A 108 -9.18 -8.18 -8.37
N PHE A 109 -9.50 -6.90 -8.37
CA PHE A 109 -8.84 -5.88 -7.55
C PHE A 109 -9.73 -4.65 -7.34
N TYR A 110 -9.38 -3.84 -6.36
CA TYR A 110 -9.96 -2.51 -6.17
C TYR A 110 -9.15 -1.45 -6.90
N LEU A 111 -9.82 -0.40 -7.34
CA LEU A 111 -9.26 0.71 -8.11
C LEU A 111 -9.16 1.97 -7.25
N ILE A 112 -8.01 2.64 -7.31
CA ILE A 112 -7.81 3.98 -6.79
C ILE A 112 -7.54 4.89 -7.98
N ASP A 113 -8.60 5.56 -8.41
CA ASP A 113 -8.62 6.43 -9.57
C ASP A 113 -9.21 7.79 -9.18
N PRO A 114 -8.43 8.88 -9.23
CA PRO A 114 -8.92 10.23 -8.96
C PRO A 114 -10.10 10.69 -9.83
N LYS A 115 -10.30 10.09 -11.01
CA LYS A 115 -11.49 10.37 -11.85
C LYS A 115 -12.77 9.86 -11.19
N VAL A 116 -12.68 8.78 -10.41
CA VAL A 116 -13.75 8.30 -9.53
C VAL A 116 -13.54 8.86 -8.13
N LYS A 117 -14.02 10.10 -7.90
CA LYS A 117 -13.83 10.81 -6.63
C LYS A 117 -14.33 9.97 -5.43
N PRO A 118 -13.56 9.87 -4.34
CA PRO A 118 -14.02 9.21 -3.12
C PRO A 118 -15.13 10.03 -2.46
N LEU A 119 -15.86 9.42 -1.53
CA LEU A 119 -16.94 10.08 -0.77
C LEU A 119 -16.48 11.37 -0.07
N LEU A 120 -15.23 11.43 0.37
CA LEU A 120 -14.61 12.60 0.98
C LEU A 120 -13.18 12.79 0.42
N PRO A 121 -13.00 13.60 -0.65
CA PRO A 121 -11.70 13.82 -1.29
C PRO A 121 -10.56 14.17 -0.32
N SER A 122 -10.81 15.06 0.64
CA SER A 122 -9.81 15.47 1.65
C SER A 122 -9.37 14.35 2.62
N ARG A 123 -10.06 13.21 2.63
CA ARG A 123 -9.67 12.02 3.41
C ARG A 123 -9.11 10.89 2.54
N GLY A 124 -9.31 10.95 1.23
CA GLY A 124 -9.06 9.84 0.31
C GLY A 124 -10.14 8.77 0.32
N TRP A 125 -9.82 7.60 -0.22
CA TRP A 125 -10.72 6.46 -0.37
C TRP A 125 -10.82 5.70 0.95
N ALA A 126 -11.97 5.79 1.60
CA ALA A 126 -12.25 5.06 2.83
C ALA A 126 -12.34 3.56 2.53
N VAL A 127 -11.70 2.73 3.35
CA VAL A 127 -11.73 1.27 3.25
C VAL A 127 -12.34 0.66 4.51
N GLY A 128 -13.11 -0.40 4.34
CA GLY A 128 -13.71 -1.08 5.49
C GLY A 128 -14.74 -2.14 5.16
N ARG A 129 -15.59 -2.42 6.13
CA ARG A 129 -16.59 -3.50 6.08
C ARG A 129 -18.01 -2.97 5.92
N LEU A 130 -18.85 -3.80 5.27
CA LEU A 130 -20.27 -3.50 5.06
C LEU A 130 -20.96 -3.14 6.38
N SER A 131 -21.69 -2.03 6.35
CA SER A 131 -22.52 -1.58 7.45
C SER A 131 -23.96 -2.02 7.20
N SER A 132 -24.63 -2.58 8.21
CA SER A 132 -26.07 -2.85 8.11
C SER A 132 -26.86 -1.56 7.84
N LYS A 133 -26.39 -0.42 8.38
CA LYS A 133 -26.98 0.89 8.08
C LYS A 133 -26.83 1.31 6.62
N SER A 134 -25.76 0.86 5.93
CA SER A 134 -25.58 1.16 4.50
C SER A 134 -26.61 0.46 3.64
N LEU A 135 -27.07 -0.72 4.05
CA LEU A 135 -28.14 -1.45 3.38
C LEU A 135 -29.49 -0.79 3.64
N THR A 136 -29.79 -0.47 4.90
CA THR A 136 -31.10 0.11 5.25
C THR A 136 -31.30 1.53 4.75
N LEU A 137 -30.22 2.30 4.60
CA LEU A 137 -30.28 3.70 4.16
C LEU A 137 -29.80 3.89 2.73
N GLU A 138 -29.44 2.79 2.04
CA GLU A 138 -28.84 2.77 0.70
C GLU A 138 -27.64 3.72 0.52
N LYS A 139 -26.95 4.07 1.61
CA LYS A 139 -25.83 5.02 1.63
C LYS A 139 -24.50 4.33 1.88
N PRO A 140 -23.50 4.51 0.99
CA PRO A 140 -22.17 3.95 1.20
C PRO A 140 -21.50 4.63 2.41
N VAL A 141 -20.85 3.83 3.25
CA VAL A 141 -20.11 4.31 4.44
C VAL A 141 -18.59 4.39 4.19
N VAL A 142 -18.13 3.70 3.15
CA VAL A 142 -16.75 3.59 2.66
C VAL A 142 -16.75 3.59 1.14
N ASP A 143 -15.58 3.76 0.53
CA ASP A 143 -15.39 3.66 -0.93
C ASP A 143 -15.04 2.22 -1.33
N LEU A 144 -14.02 1.64 -0.66
CA LEU A 144 -13.57 0.28 -0.92
C LEU A 144 -14.15 -0.68 0.13
N LEU A 145 -15.15 -1.46 -0.29
CA LEU A 145 -15.75 -2.48 0.55
C LEU A 145 -14.90 -3.75 0.54
N LEU A 146 -14.16 -4.00 1.62
CA LEU A 146 -13.21 -5.12 1.72
C LEU A 146 -13.86 -6.45 2.10
N THR A 147 -14.96 -6.40 2.85
CA THR A 147 -15.68 -7.60 3.32
C THR A 147 -17.10 -7.26 3.71
N THR A 148 -18.00 -8.23 3.58
CA THR A 148 -19.37 -8.18 4.11
C THR A 148 -19.48 -8.80 5.50
N SER A 149 -18.45 -9.54 5.94
CA SER A 149 -18.46 -10.37 7.14
C SER A 149 -17.78 -9.72 8.34
N ARG A 150 -18.39 -9.84 9.53
CA ARG A 150 -17.78 -9.40 10.80
C ARG A 150 -16.61 -10.28 11.25
N ARG A 151 -16.43 -11.47 10.66
CA ARG A 151 -15.41 -12.44 11.07
C ARG A 151 -13.99 -11.95 10.84
N ASN A 152 -13.79 -11.09 9.85
CA ASN A 152 -12.47 -10.57 9.46
C ASN A 152 -11.92 -9.46 10.36
N ARG A 153 -12.63 -9.09 11.44
CA ARG A 153 -12.23 -8.03 12.40
C ARG A 153 -12.06 -6.62 11.78
N VAL A 154 -12.18 -6.47 10.47
CA VAL A 154 -12.19 -5.19 9.77
C VAL A 154 -13.34 -4.31 10.28
N ALA A 155 -12.99 -3.09 10.68
CA ALA A 155 -13.93 -2.10 11.16
C ALA A 155 -14.83 -1.58 10.02
N ARG A 156 -15.96 -0.96 10.36
CA ARG A 156 -16.87 -0.40 9.33
C ARG A 156 -16.17 0.67 8.49
N ARG A 157 -15.45 1.56 9.15
CA ARG A 157 -14.44 2.47 8.58
C ARG A 157 -13.13 2.10 9.25
N HIS A 158 -12.21 1.55 8.49
CA HIS A 158 -11.02 0.93 9.04
C HIS A 158 -9.78 1.76 8.76
N ALA A 159 -9.63 2.22 7.53
CA ALA A 159 -8.56 3.13 7.13
C ALA A 159 -9.03 3.97 5.93
N CYS A 160 -8.15 4.86 5.47
CA CYS A 160 -8.25 5.55 4.20
C CYS A 160 -6.97 5.33 3.41
N LEU A 161 -7.11 5.10 2.10
CA LEU A 161 -6.03 5.22 1.14
C LEU A 161 -6.04 6.65 0.61
N THR A 162 -4.90 7.33 0.64
CA THR A 162 -4.75 8.69 0.09
C THR A 162 -3.35 8.87 -0.46
N PHE A 163 -3.02 10.08 -0.93
CA PHE A 163 -1.67 10.46 -1.32
C PHE A 163 -1.14 11.51 -0.35
N ALA A 164 0.10 11.32 0.12
CA ALA A 164 0.77 12.31 0.95
C ALA A 164 0.99 13.60 0.16
N GLN A 165 0.75 14.74 0.79
CA GLN A 165 0.86 16.05 0.16
C GLN A 165 2.31 16.29 -0.28
N GLU A 166 3.26 16.03 0.62
CA GLU A 166 4.69 16.33 0.51
C GLU A 166 5.41 15.45 -0.51
N THR A 167 5.05 14.17 -0.56
CA THR A 167 5.79 13.17 -1.36
C THR A 167 5.01 12.66 -2.56
N ARG A 168 3.70 12.96 -2.64
CA ARG A 168 2.75 12.42 -3.62
C ARG A 168 2.64 10.89 -3.61
N MET A 169 3.24 10.21 -2.64
CA MET A 169 3.17 8.77 -2.53
C MET A 169 1.85 8.33 -1.92
N ALA A 170 1.34 7.19 -2.37
CA ALA A 170 0.19 6.54 -1.76
C ALA A 170 0.48 6.24 -0.30
N CYS A 171 -0.52 6.39 0.56
CA CYS A 171 -0.39 6.19 1.98
C CYS A 171 -1.66 5.63 2.61
N VAL A 172 -1.48 4.89 3.69
CA VAL A 172 -2.55 4.29 4.49
C VAL A 172 -2.66 5.07 5.79
N LYS A 173 -3.84 5.67 6.02
CA LYS A 173 -4.17 6.34 7.28
C LYS A 173 -5.22 5.56 8.03
N VAL A 174 -4.93 5.12 9.24
CA VAL A 174 -5.83 4.24 10.00
C VAL A 174 -6.80 5.04 10.86
N GLU A 175 -8.06 4.61 10.89
CA GLU A 175 -9.09 5.22 11.74
C GLU A 175 -8.85 4.83 13.22
N PRO A 176 -9.31 5.63 14.20
CA PRO A 176 -9.14 5.30 15.60
C PRO A 176 -9.66 3.89 15.93
N ARG A 177 -8.88 3.12 16.71
CA ARG A 177 -9.20 1.73 17.12
C ARG A 177 -9.14 0.68 16.01
N ALA A 178 -8.64 1.00 14.82
CA ALA A 178 -8.26 0.04 13.79
C ALA A 178 -6.73 -0.13 13.75
N ALA A 179 -6.23 -1.17 13.10
CA ALA A 179 -4.80 -1.37 12.88
C ALA A 179 -4.56 -1.82 11.44
N ALA A 180 -3.48 -1.33 10.85
CA ALA A 180 -3.04 -1.79 9.54
C ALA A 180 -1.53 -1.96 9.51
N THR A 181 -1.05 -2.86 8.67
CA THR A 181 0.37 -3.07 8.45
C THR A 181 0.69 -2.78 6.99
N VAL A 182 1.63 -1.88 6.74
CA VAL A 182 2.15 -1.57 5.41
C VAL A 182 3.59 -2.05 5.34
N ASN A 183 3.84 -3.00 4.45
CA ASN A 183 5.07 -3.78 4.37
C ASN A 183 5.38 -4.42 5.73
N ASN A 184 6.39 -3.91 6.44
CA ASN A 184 6.80 -4.38 7.76
C ASN A 184 6.52 -3.33 8.86
N TYR A 185 5.78 -2.27 8.54
CA TYR A 185 5.46 -1.19 9.46
C TYR A 185 4.00 -1.29 9.91
N THR A 186 3.79 -1.48 11.21
CA THR A 186 2.45 -1.55 11.81
C THR A 186 2.03 -0.18 12.31
N ILE A 187 0.88 0.29 11.84
CA ILE A 187 0.23 1.50 12.34
C ILE A 187 -0.62 1.10 13.55
N PRO A 188 -0.26 1.52 14.77
CA PRO A 188 -0.96 1.09 15.99
C PRO A 188 -2.33 1.77 16.12
N SER A 189 -3.25 1.06 16.77
CA SER A 189 -4.65 1.49 16.95
C SER A 189 -4.87 2.60 17.98
N SER A 190 -3.85 2.93 18.76
CA SER A 190 -3.91 3.83 19.93
C SER A 190 -3.83 5.31 19.58
N HIS A 191 -3.27 5.66 18.41
CA HIS A 191 -3.11 7.04 17.98
C HIS A 191 -3.69 7.20 16.57
N GLY A 192 -4.94 7.65 16.49
CA GLY A 192 -5.51 8.08 15.21
C GLY A 192 -4.64 9.19 14.61
N GLY A 193 -4.34 9.09 13.32
CA GLY A 193 -3.51 10.08 12.62
C GLY A 193 -2.16 9.58 12.14
N ASN A 194 -1.68 8.42 12.62
CA ASN A 194 -0.48 7.82 12.06
C ASN A 194 -0.75 7.26 10.66
N THR A 195 0.19 7.54 9.76
CA THR A 195 0.15 7.17 8.35
C THR A 195 1.34 6.25 8.06
N ALA A 196 1.17 5.32 7.13
CA ALA A 196 2.29 4.63 6.52
C ALA A 196 2.31 4.85 5.01
N VAL A 197 3.48 5.15 4.47
CA VAL A 197 3.67 5.42 3.05
C VAL A 197 4.00 4.13 2.30
N CYS A 198 3.42 4.03 1.10
CA CYS A 198 3.63 2.95 0.16
C CYS A 198 4.77 3.36 -0.80
N ALA A 199 6.00 3.31 -0.31
CA ALA A 199 7.17 3.83 -1.04
C ALA A 199 7.77 2.86 -2.09
N LYS A 200 7.24 1.64 -2.22
CA LYS A 200 7.67 0.64 -3.22
C LYS A 200 6.73 0.61 -4.41
N ALA A 201 7.16 0.07 -5.56
CA ALA A 201 6.23 -0.17 -6.68
C ALA A 201 5.08 -1.11 -6.30
N GLU A 202 5.37 -2.10 -5.46
CA GLU A 202 4.39 -3.00 -4.87
C GLU A 202 4.56 -3.02 -3.35
N ASN A 203 3.46 -2.82 -2.63
CA ASN A 203 3.46 -2.75 -1.18
C ASN A 203 2.50 -3.80 -0.62
N SER A 204 2.95 -4.54 0.40
CA SER A 204 2.05 -5.44 1.12
C SER A 204 1.23 -4.63 2.11
N ILE A 205 -0.10 -4.72 2.07
CA ILE A 205 -0.98 -4.03 3.03
C ILE A 205 -1.83 -5.08 3.73
N ALA A 206 -1.90 -5.04 5.05
CA ALA A 206 -2.81 -5.88 5.83
C ALA A 206 -3.77 -5.00 6.62
N PHE A 207 -5.06 -5.28 6.49
CA PHE A 207 -6.14 -4.77 7.31
C PHE A 207 -6.65 -5.93 8.16
N GLU A 208 -6.17 -6.05 9.39
CA GLU A 208 -6.38 -7.23 10.24
C GLU A 208 -5.92 -8.52 9.56
N ASP A 209 -6.85 -9.47 9.32
CA ASP A 209 -6.59 -10.76 8.67
C ASP A 209 -6.64 -10.69 7.13
N LEU A 210 -7.00 -9.55 6.55
CA LEU A 210 -7.10 -9.37 5.10
C LEU A 210 -5.80 -8.75 4.55
N SER A 211 -5.04 -9.53 3.79
CA SER A 211 -3.80 -9.05 3.17
C SER A 211 -3.99 -8.77 1.68
N TYR A 212 -3.40 -7.67 1.22
CA TYR A 212 -3.47 -7.14 -0.13
C TYR A 212 -2.09 -6.75 -0.64
N THR A 213 -1.95 -6.64 -1.95
CA THR A 213 -0.85 -5.95 -2.61
C THR A 213 -1.39 -4.63 -3.17
N LEU A 214 -0.76 -3.51 -2.82
CA LEU A 214 -1.02 -2.21 -3.45
C LEU A 214 0.07 -1.93 -4.47
N GLU A 215 -0.33 -1.75 -5.72
CA GLU A 215 0.56 -1.63 -6.87
C GLU A 215 0.37 -0.26 -7.53
N TYR A 216 1.47 0.42 -7.84
CA TYR A 216 1.45 1.59 -8.72
C TYR A 216 1.33 1.13 -10.17
N THR A 217 0.28 1.57 -10.85
CA THR A 217 0.06 1.22 -12.25
C THR A 217 1.09 1.89 -13.16
N ASN A 218 1.16 1.42 -14.41
CA ASN A 218 1.99 2.08 -15.42
C ASN A 218 1.51 3.50 -15.71
N TYR A 219 0.20 3.74 -15.69
CA TYR A 219 -0.39 5.07 -15.90
C TYR A 219 0.08 6.09 -14.86
N CYS A 220 0.17 5.69 -13.59
CA CYS A 220 0.69 6.57 -12.53
C CYS A 220 2.12 7.09 -12.79
N ARG A 221 2.90 6.41 -13.64
CA ARG A 221 4.26 6.81 -14.01
C ARG A 221 4.33 7.67 -15.28
N THR A 222 3.23 7.81 -16.03
CA THR A 222 3.21 8.69 -17.21
C THR A 222 3.10 10.16 -16.80
N THR A 223 3.21 11.07 -17.77
CA THR A 223 3.01 12.50 -17.51
C THR A 223 1.55 12.78 -17.18
N GLU A 224 0.62 12.12 -17.86
CA GLU A 224 -0.84 12.26 -17.70
C GLU A 224 -1.31 11.75 -16.33
N GLY A 225 -0.79 10.60 -15.88
CA GLY A 225 -1.13 10.09 -14.55
C GLY A 225 -0.58 10.97 -13.43
N ARG A 226 0.63 11.51 -13.59
CA ARG A 226 1.20 12.48 -12.63
C ARG A 226 0.39 13.78 -12.59
N GLN A 227 -0.02 14.30 -13.75
CA GLN A 227 -0.87 15.48 -13.83
C GLN A 227 -2.26 15.22 -13.22
N THR A 228 -2.83 14.04 -13.42
CA THR A 228 -4.12 13.65 -12.82
C THR A 228 -4.03 13.66 -11.29
N LEU A 229 -2.93 13.14 -10.73
CA LEU A 229 -2.68 13.19 -9.30
C LEU A 229 -2.48 14.63 -8.79
N GLU A 230 -1.73 15.44 -9.54
CA GLU A 230 -1.48 16.84 -9.20
C GLU A 230 -2.79 17.64 -9.13
N VAL A 231 -3.65 17.53 -10.15
CA VAL A 231 -4.98 18.17 -10.16
C VAL A 231 -5.83 17.72 -8.98
N PHE A 232 -5.84 16.41 -8.69
CA PHE A 232 -6.58 15.88 -7.55
C PHE A 232 -6.10 16.44 -6.20
N LEU A 233 -4.79 16.63 -6.02
CA LEU A 233 -4.24 17.17 -4.77
C LEU A 233 -4.33 18.70 -4.71
N ALA A 234 -4.31 19.39 -5.85
CA ALA A 234 -4.61 20.82 -5.95
C ALA A 234 -6.05 21.12 -5.52
N ASP A 235 -7.01 20.27 -5.92
CA ASP A 235 -8.42 20.35 -5.48
C ASP A 235 -8.56 20.23 -3.93
N ILE A 236 -7.61 19.59 -3.25
CA ILE A 236 -7.67 19.33 -1.80
C ILE A 236 -6.88 20.36 -0.99
N TYR A 237 -5.65 20.68 -1.42
CA TYR A 237 -4.71 21.52 -0.65
C TYR A 237 -4.52 22.93 -1.24
N GLY A 238 -5.08 23.22 -2.42
CA GLY A 238 -4.97 24.54 -3.06
C GLY A 238 -3.52 24.90 -3.34
N ASP A 239 -3.12 26.12 -2.95
CA ASP A 239 -1.76 26.66 -3.14
C ASP A 239 -0.72 26.06 -2.18
N ASP A 240 -1.14 25.30 -1.17
CA ASP A 240 -0.24 24.61 -0.25
C ASP A 240 0.30 23.34 -0.92
N GLN A 241 1.19 23.50 -1.89
CA GLN A 241 1.82 22.41 -2.63
C GLN A 241 3.33 22.38 -2.41
N PRO A 242 3.97 21.20 -2.42
CA PRO A 242 5.42 21.11 -2.34
C PRO A 242 6.08 21.73 -3.57
N THR A 243 7.31 22.19 -3.41
CA THR A 243 8.12 22.68 -4.53
C THR A 243 8.51 21.54 -5.47
N GLU A 244 8.75 21.86 -6.74
CA GLU A 244 9.27 20.89 -7.74
C GLU A 244 10.54 20.18 -7.26
N ASP A 245 11.44 20.91 -6.59
CA ASP A 245 12.66 20.33 -6.02
C ASP A 245 12.35 19.27 -4.95
N ALA A 246 11.37 19.53 -4.06
CA ALA A 246 10.95 18.56 -3.05
C ALA A 246 10.33 17.31 -3.70
N LEU A 247 9.50 17.50 -4.74
CA LEU A 247 8.89 16.41 -5.49
C LEU A 247 9.91 15.58 -6.28
N SER A 248 10.98 16.22 -6.78
CA SER A 248 12.06 15.53 -7.48
C SER A 248 12.82 14.54 -6.58
N ALA A 249 12.82 14.76 -5.27
CA ALA A 249 13.43 13.88 -4.27
C ALA A 249 12.57 12.64 -3.96
N THR A 250 11.27 12.69 -4.26
CA THR A 250 10.30 11.61 -4.01
C THR A 250 9.54 11.24 -5.28
N PRO A 251 10.21 10.74 -6.33
CA PRO A 251 9.53 10.33 -7.54
C PRO A 251 8.56 9.16 -7.27
N THR A 252 7.57 8.99 -8.15
CA THR A 252 6.63 7.85 -8.13
C THR A 252 7.40 6.53 -8.01
N PRO A 253 7.08 5.65 -7.05
CA PRO A 253 7.78 4.39 -6.86
C PRO A 253 7.85 3.50 -8.11
N ASN A 254 9.02 2.89 -8.31
CA ASN A 254 9.31 2.01 -9.43
C ASN A 254 9.88 0.65 -8.97
N VAL A 255 10.03 -0.29 -9.89
CA VAL A 255 10.47 -1.67 -9.58
C VAL A 255 11.93 -1.76 -9.12
N THR A 256 12.75 -0.73 -9.37
CA THR A 256 14.17 -0.69 -8.97
C THR A 256 14.41 -0.04 -7.61
N THR A 257 13.33 0.26 -6.89
CA THR A 257 13.37 0.85 -5.55
C THR A 257 14.15 -0.04 -4.57
N GLN A 258 15.14 0.55 -3.89
CA GLN A 258 15.97 -0.14 -2.90
C GLN A 258 15.54 0.24 -1.47
N THR A 259 15.83 -0.63 -0.50
CA THR A 259 15.58 -0.34 0.92
C THR A 259 16.86 -0.46 1.73
N ILE A 260 17.05 0.44 2.69
CA ILE A 260 18.13 0.43 3.67
C ILE A 260 17.47 0.53 5.05
N GLY A 261 17.46 -0.58 5.79
CA GLY A 261 16.67 -0.70 7.01
C GLY A 261 15.18 -0.50 6.74
N SER A 262 14.54 0.44 7.44
CA SER A 262 13.13 0.83 7.25
C SER A 262 12.93 1.91 6.18
N TYR A 263 14.01 2.49 5.65
CA TYR A 263 13.96 3.56 4.67
C TYR A 263 13.98 3.03 3.24
N THR A 264 13.21 3.69 2.40
CA THR A 264 13.10 3.34 0.97
C THR A 264 13.83 4.40 0.16
N ILE A 265 14.85 4.01 -0.60
CA ILE A 265 15.60 4.92 -1.48
C ILE A 265 14.67 5.32 -2.62
N THR A 266 14.32 6.60 -2.66
CA THR A 266 13.35 7.14 -3.61
C THR A 266 14.06 7.59 -4.88
N GLY A 267 13.89 6.82 -5.95
CA GLY A 267 14.52 7.10 -7.24
C GLY A 267 15.98 6.63 -7.35
N ALA A 268 16.48 6.63 -8.59
CA ALA A 268 17.86 6.24 -8.92
C ALA A 268 18.86 7.39 -8.71
N ASN A 269 18.40 8.59 -8.33
CA ASN A 269 19.17 9.81 -8.42
C ASN A 269 20.14 9.95 -7.24
N LEU A 270 21.42 9.83 -7.55
CA LEU A 270 22.52 10.23 -6.70
C LEU A 270 22.48 11.76 -6.56
N ILE A 271 22.18 12.27 -5.37
CA ILE A 271 22.18 13.72 -5.11
C ILE A 271 23.62 14.23 -4.97
N GLY A 272 24.51 13.39 -4.46
CA GLY A 272 25.91 13.78 -4.31
C GLY A 272 26.85 12.59 -4.13
N MET A 273 28.09 12.79 -4.56
CA MET A 273 29.17 11.82 -4.38
C MET A 273 30.36 12.54 -3.78
N GLY A 274 30.90 12.00 -2.70
CA GLY A 274 32.14 12.45 -2.10
C GLY A 274 33.16 11.33 -2.05
N THR A 275 34.39 11.66 -1.64
CA THR A 275 35.51 10.72 -1.50
C THR A 275 35.17 9.48 -0.67
N TYR A 276 34.26 9.62 0.31
CA TYR A 276 33.92 8.58 1.28
C TYR A 276 32.53 7.98 1.11
N GLY A 277 31.78 8.33 0.06
CA GLY A 277 30.44 7.78 -0.08
C GLY A 277 29.52 8.48 -1.07
N ARG A 278 28.29 7.98 -1.10
CA ARG A 278 27.21 8.41 -1.98
C ARG A 278 26.04 8.90 -1.14
N VAL A 279 25.35 9.92 -1.62
CA VAL A 279 24.22 10.55 -0.94
C VAL A 279 22.98 10.41 -1.80
N LYS A 280 21.91 9.85 -1.23
CA LYS A 280 20.64 9.60 -1.93
C LYS A 280 19.45 10.04 -1.07
N PRO A 281 18.34 10.48 -1.67
CA PRO A 281 17.12 10.72 -0.93
C PRO A 281 16.49 9.38 -0.55
N ALA A 282 15.76 9.38 0.56
CA ALA A 282 14.97 8.25 0.97
C ALA A 282 13.69 8.71 1.67
N THR A 283 12.70 7.84 1.71
CA THR A 283 11.45 8.05 2.44
C THR A 283 11.34 7.01 3.54
N GLY A 284 11.11 7.49 4.76
CA GLY A 284 10.83 6.65 5.92
C GLY A 284 9.42 6.05 5.87
N PRO A 285 9.11 5.08 6.74
CA PRO A 285 7.83 4.37 6.71
C PRO A 285 6.62 5.27 6.96
N GLN A 286 6.80 6.40 7.65
CA GLN A 286 5.75 7.38 7.94
C GLN A 286 5.64 8.50 6.88
N GLY A 287 6.50 8.48 5.85
CA GLY A 287 6.51 9.51 4.81
C GLY A 287 7.48 10.66 5.03
N ASN A 288 8.25 10.65 6.12
CA ASN A 288 9.33 11.60 6.32
C ASN A 288 10.41 11.41 5.25
N VAL A 289 10.71 12.48 4.52
CA VAL A 289 11.83 12.52 3.58
C VAL A 289 13.12 12.66 4.38
N VAL A 290 14.14 11.89 4.02
CA VAL A 290 15.46 11.92 4.66
C VAL A 290 16.54 11.82 3.60
N VAL A 291 17.78 12.06 4.01
CA VAL A 291 18.95 11.85 3.16
C VAL A 291 19.80 10.73 3.74
N ILE A 292 20.17 9.75 2.92
CA ILE A 292 21.05 8.66 3.32
C ILE A 292 22.41 8.83 2.66
N LYS A 293 23.45 8.95 3.49
CA LYS A 293 24.84 8.88 3.08
C LYS A 293 25.39 7.47 3.32
N SER A 294 25.60 6.73 2.24
CA SER A 294 26.22 5.40 2.25
C SER A 294 27.73 5.50 2.08
N MET A 295 28.48 4.85 2.96
CA MET A 295 29.94 4.83 3.00
C MET A 295 30.42 3.38 2.99
N VAL A 296 31.27 3.06 2.03
CA VAL A 296 31.84 1.71 1.86
C VAL A 296 33.33 1.78 2.16
N PRO A 297 33.74 1.59 3.43
CA PRO A 297 35.16 1.59 3.78
C PRO A 297 35.94 0.47 3.09
N THR A 298 37.21 0.76 2.84
CA THR A 298 38.23 -0.25 2.54
C THR A 298 38.86 -0.73 3.85
N ARG A 299 39.59 -1.85 3.82
CA ARG A 299 40.32 -2.36 5.00
C ARG A 299 41.24 -1.30 5.63
N GLY A 300 41.83 -0.41 4.82
CA GLY A 300 42.76 0.62 5.30
C GLY A 300 42.10 1.83 5.96
N ASN A 301 40.79 2.04 5.80
CA ASN A 301 40.10 3.21 6.34
C ASN A 301 38.88 2.87 7.21
N LEU A 302 38.64 1.59 7.51
CA LEU A 302 37.50 1.13 8.31
C LEU A 302 37.41 1.81 9.68
N GLU A 303 38.51 1.83 10.43
CA GLU A 303 38.56 2.47 11.75
C GLU A 303 38.34 3.98 11.69
N PHE A 304 38.84 4.63 10.62
CA PHE A 304 38.58 6.04 10.38
C PHE A 304 37.08 6.30 10.14
N VAL A 305 36.44 5.50 9.30
CA VAL A 305 34.99 5.63 9.02
C VAL A 305 34.17 5.36 10.28
N ARG A 306 34.48 4.30 11.05
CA ARG A 306 33.83 4.00 12.33
C ARG A 306 33.93 5.16 13.31
N SER A 307 35.12 5.74 13.48
CA SER A 307 35.34 6.91 14.34
C SER A 307 34.50 8.12 13.90
N LYS A 308 34.42 8.39 12.59
CA LYS A 308 33.58 9.47 12.05
C LYS A 308 32.08 9.23 12.27
N VAL A 309 31.61 8.00 12.07
CA VAL A 309 30.22 7.61 12.33
C VAL A 309 29.89 7.81 13.81
N TYR A 310 30.76 7.38 14.72
CA TYR A 310 30.59 7.57 16.16
C TYR A 310 30.54 9.05 16.54
N MET A 311 31.45 9.87 16.00
CA MET A 311 31.47 11.32 16.21
C MET A 311 30.16 11.97 15.79
N VAL A 312 29.67 11.67 14.58
CA VAL A 312 28.42 12.25 14.05
C VAL A 312 27.23 11.86 14.93
N ARG A 313 27.16 10.61 15.36
CA ARG A 313 26.11 10.14 16.28
C ARG A 313 26.16 10.83 17.64
N SER A 314 27.37 11.03 18.19
CA SER A 314 27.55 11.74 19.46
C SER A 314 27.15 13.21 19.34
N LEU A 315 27.57 13.88 18.27
CA LEU A 315 27.23 15.28 18.01
C LEU A 315 25.72 15.46 17.87
N SER A 316 25.05 14.59 17.11
CA SER A 316 23.60 14.67 16.89
C SER A 316 22.81 14.55 18.21
N ARG A 317 23.23 13.65 19.10
CA ARG A 317 22.63 13.53 20.45
C ARG A 317 22.84 14.76 21.32
N MET A 318 23.98 15.44 21.19
CA MET A 318 24.24 16.69 21.91
C MET A 318 23.35 17.81 21.37
N LEU A 319 23.27 17.96 20.04
CA LEU A 319 22.44 18.97 19.38
C LEU A 319 20.96 18.82 19.73
N GLU A 320 20.44 17.59 19.79
CA GLU A 320 19.07 17.31 20.21
C GLU A 320 18.81 17.78 21.66
N ARG A 321 19.72 17.44 22.59
CA ARG A 321 19.61 17.87 24.00
C ARG A 321 19.67 19.39 24.16
N GLU A 322 20.49 20.05 23.37
CA GLU A 322 20.65 21.51 23.37
C GLU A 322 19.62 22.23 22.50
N HIS A 323 18.74 21.49 21.82
CA HIS A 323 17.71 22.01 20.91
C HIS A 323 18.31 22.89 19.79
N GLN A 324 19.52 22.56 19.37
CA GLN A 324 20.24 23.28 18.32
C GLN A 324 19.82 22.79 16.94
N LYS A 325 19.34 23.71 16.09
CA LYS A 325 18.82 23.42 14.75
C LYS A 325 19.72 23.88 13.60
N ASN A 326 20.79 24.63 13.90
CA ASN A 326 21.68 25.20 12.88
C ASN A 326 22.74 24.22 12.34
N VAL A 327 22.71 22.96 12.79
CA VAL A 327 23.66 21.92 12.38
C VAL A 327 22.87 20.71 11.94
N LEU A 328 23.22 20.18 10.77
CA LEU A 328 22.60 18.97 10.23
C LEU A 328 22.75 17.81 11.21
N THR A 329 21.62 17.24 11.63
CA THR A 329 21.56 16.13 12.57
C THR A 329 21.47 14.79 11.84
N CYS A 330 22.08 13.78 12.44
CA CYS A 330 21.93 12.39 12.05
C CYS A 330 20.88 11.73 12.95
N ILE A 331 19.79 11.29 12.32
CA ILE A 331 18.63 10.68 12.98
C ILE A 331 18.91 9.21 13.29
N ASP A 332 19.61 8.52 12.38
CA ASP A 332 19.88 7.10 12.52
C ASP A 332 21.19 6.69 11.84
N VAL A 333 21.79 5.60 12.33
CA VAL A 333 23.02 5.02 11.81
C VAL A 333 22.81 3.52 11.65
N MET A 334 22.98 3.02 10.44
CA MET A 334 22.94 1.59 10.13
C MET A 334 24.32 1.11 9.70
N HIS A 335 24.71 -0.05 10.19
CA HIS A 335 25.92 -0.75 9.76
C HIS A 335 25.52 -2.12 9.24
N MET A 336 25.89 -2.41 7.99
CA MET A 336 25.69 -3.71 7.37
C MET A 336 27.03 -4.43 7.32
N GLU A 337 27.12 -5.53 8.08
CA GLU A 337 28.26 -6.44 8.04
C GLU A 337 28.07 -7.43 6.88
N GLY A 338 29.12 -7.60 6.07
CA GLY A 338 29.10 -8.49 4.91
C GLY A 338 30.48 -8.73 4.36
N LYS A 339 30.58 -9.12 3.08
CA LYS A 339 31.88 -9.23 2.38
C LYS A 339 32.63 -7.90 2.34
N VAL A 340 31.90 -6.79 2.40
CA VAL A 340 32.39 -5.43 2.56
C VAL A 340 31.51 -4.76 3.60
N ASP A 341 32.12 -4.05 4.57
CA ASP A 341 31.39 -3.23 5.53
C ASP A 341 30.72 -2.05 4.82
N GLU A 342 29.47 -1.76 5.16
CA GLU A 342 28.77 -0.56 4.69
C GLU A 342 28.13 0.20 5.87
N PHE A 343 28.35 1.50 5.92
CA PHE A 343 27.80 2.41 6.92
C PHE A 343 26.85 3.39 6.27
N HIS A 344 25.65 3.54 6.83
CA HIS A 344 24.64 4.46 6.34
C HIS A 344 24.29 5.46 7.44
N LEU A 345 24.47 6.74 7.13
CA LEU A 345 24.01 7.84 7.97
C LEU A 345 22.67 8.33 7.43
N VAL A 346 21.63 8.29 8.24
CA VAL A 346 20.33 8.90 7.95
C VAL A 346 20.34 10.30 8.53
N LEU A 347 20.13 11.28 7.68
CA LEU A 347 20.22 12.71 7.99
C LEU A 347 18.85 13.35 7.78
N GLU A 348 18.56 14.39 8.57
CA GLU A 348 17.40 15.24 8.33
C GLU A 348 17.45 15.82 6.90
N PRO A 349 16.30 15.96 6.22
CA PRO A 349 16.25 16.59 4.91
C PRO A 349 16.70 18.05 5.02
N PHE A 350 17.30 18.58 3.96
CA PHE A 350 17.48 20.03 3.82
C PHE A 350 16.09 20.67 3.77
N VAL A 351 15.71 21.40 4.82
CA VAL A 351 14.54 22.28 4.86
C VAL A 351 15.01 23.71 4.79
#